data_AF-A0A962APT0-F1
#
_entry.id   AF-A0A962APT0-F1
#
_cell.length_a   1.000
_cell.length_b   1.000
_cell.length_c   1.000
_cell.angle_alpha   90.00
_cell.angle_beta   90.00
_cell.angle_gamma   90.00
#
_symmetry.space_group_name_H-M   'P 1'
#
loop_
_entity.id
_entity.type
_entity.pdbx_description
1 polymer ?
#
loop_
_entity_poly.entity_id
_entity_poly.type
_entity_poly.pdbx_seq_one_letter_code
_entity_poly.pdbx_strand_id
1 'polypeptide(L)'
;IYPEQAIPEMKLMLQEMERHYGKRPIIYTTVDFYEAILANGALSEYPIWVRSTKHRPHVRYGSRKWHFWQYQSDGAVPGIAGKVDRNVFHGSPAEWQKWLASN
;
A
#
# COMPACT_ATOMS: atom_id res chain seq x y z
N ILE A 1 5.62 9.17 15.84
CA ILE A 1 4.15 9.07 15.92
C ILE A 1 3.85 7.72 16.53
N TYR A 2 3.02 7.65 17.57
CA TYR A 2 2.69 6.40 18.23
C TYR A 2 1.38 5.79 17.67
N PRO A 3 1.18 4.47 17.75
CA PRO A 3 -0.01 3.81 17.22
C PRO A 3 -1.34 4.40 17.72
N GLU A 4 -1.41 4.76 19.00
CA GLU A 4 -2.59 5.32 19.67
C GLU A 4 -3.01 6.69 19.13
N GLN A 5 -2.10 7.42 18.47
CA GLN A 5 -2.39 8.68 17.78
C GLN A 5 -2.58 8.46 16.29
N ALA A 6 -1.71 7.66 15.65
CA ALA A 6 -1.74 7.45 14.21
C ALA A 6 -3.03 6.75 13.75
N ILE A 7 -3.41 5.66 14.42
CA ILE A 7 -4.49 4.79 13.94
C ILE A 7 -5.85 5.51 13.94
N PRO A 8 -6.26 6.24 15.00
CA PRO A 8 -7.53 6.97 14.98
C PRO A 8 -7.60 8.02 13.88
N GLU A 9 -6.54 8.81 13.70
CA GLU A 9 -6.48 9.86 12.66
C GLU A 9 -6.48 9.26 11.25
N MET A 10 -5.71 8.19 11.04
CA MET A 10 -5.74 7.45 9.78
C MET A 10 -7.14 6.89 9.51
N LYS A 11 -7.79 6.31 10.52
CA LYS A 11 -9.13 5.76 10.37
C LYS A 11 -10.15 6.83 9.98
N LEU A 12 -10.09 8.00 10.61
CA LEU A 12 -10.93 9.14 10.28
C LEU A 12 -10.72 9.58 8.82
N MET A 13 -9.46 9.76 8.41
CA MET A 13 -9.13 10.15 7.03
C MET A 13 -9.62 9.11 6.01
N LEU A 14 -9.38 7.83 6.28
CA LEU A 14 -9.80 6.74 5.40
C LEU A 14 -11.32 6.68 5.24
N GLN A 15 -12.07 6.85 6.34
CA GLN A 15 -13.52 6.87 6.33
C GLN A 15 -14.08 8.07 5.56
N GLU A 16 -13.52 9.26 5.76
CA GLU A 16 -13.96 10.46 5.03
C GLU A 16 -13.60 10.40 3.54
N MET A 17 -12.45 9.84 3.18
CA MET A 17 -12.10 9.58 1.78
C MET A 17 -13.05 8.56 1.15
N GLU A 18 -13.35 7.44 1.83
CA GLU A 18 -14.30 6.45 1.32
C GLU A 18 -15.70 7.04 1.14
N ARG A 19 -16.15 7.88 2.10
CA ARG A 19 -17.44 8.58 2.03
C ARG A 19 -17.50 9.58 0.87
N HIS A 20 -16.42 10.32 0.63
CA HIS A 20 -16.40 11.36 -0.41
C HIS A 20 -16.24 10.78 -1.82
N TYR A 21 -15.33 9.83 -2.00
CA TYR A 21 -15.00 9.28 -3.32
C TYR A 21 -15.79 8.01 -3.66
N GLY A 22 -16.48 7.39 -2.70
CA GLY A 22 -17.25 6.16 -2.88
C GLY A 22 -16.37 4.91 -3.11
N LYS A 23 -15.06 5.03 -2.91
CA LYS A 23 -14.07 3.98 -3.14
C LYS A 23 -13.21 3.77 -1.91
N ARG A 24 -12.87 2.51 -1.61
CA ARG A 24 -12.02 2.17 -0.45
C ARG A 24 -10.58 2.64 -0.69
N PRO A 25 -10.00 3.50 0.16
CA PRO A 25 -8.64 3.99 -0.04
C PRO A 25 -7.58 2.89 0.15
N ILE A 26 -6.44 3.06 -0.53
CA ILE A 26 -5.25 2.22 -0.39
C ILE A 26 -4.27 2.90 0.55
N ILE A 27 -3.77 2.16 1.54
CA ILE A 27 -2.73 2.64 2.45
C ILE A 27 -1.37 2.37 1.82
N TYR A 28 -0.63 3.41 1.45
CA TYR A 28 0.79 3.29 1.12
C TYR A 28 1.65 3.39 2.37
N THR A 29 2.68 2.55 2.50
CA THR A 29 3.55 2.57 3.68
C THR A 29 4.99 2.13 3.39
N THR A 30 5.93 2.69 4.15
CA THR A 30 7.31 2.19 4.27
C THR A 30 7.36 1.00 5.23
N VAL A 31 8.49 0.31 5.27
CA VAL A 31 8.69 -0.81 6.20
C VAL A 31 8.63 -0.33 7.64
N ASP A 32 9.38 0.72 7.99
CA ASP A 32 9.50 1.18 9.37
C ASP A 32 8.16 1.67 9.93
N PHE A 33 7.36 2.37 9.13
CA PHE A 33 6.02 2.80 9.55
C PHE A 33 5.08 1.61 9.71
N TYR A 34 5.12 0.64 8.81
CA TYR A 34 4.33 -0.58 8.95
C TYR A 34 4.67 -1.34 10.23
N GLU A 35 5.95 -1.58 10.49
CA GLU A 35 6.43 -2.30 11.68
C GLU A 35 6.02 -1.58 12.97
N ALA A 36 6.13 -0.25 12.99
CA ALA A 36 5.79 0.55 14.16
C ALA A 36 4.28 0.70 14.41
N ILE A 37 3.45 0.79 13.36
CA ILE A 37 2.05 1.26 13.47
C ILE A 37 1.02 0.20 13.05
N LEU A 38 1.32 -0.60 12.02
CA LEU A 38 0.31 -1.43 11.34
C LEU A 38 0.52 -2.94 11.53
N ALA A 39 1.68 -3.37 12.03
CA ALA A 39 2.08 -4.77 12.10
C ALA A 39 1.21 -5.64 13.03
N ASN A 40 0.48 -5.04 13.96
CA ASN A 40 -0.46 -5.75 14.84
C ASN A 40 -1.84 -6.03 14.20
N GLY A 41 -1.99 -5.79 12.89
CA GLY A 41 -3.24 -6.00 12.17
C GLY A 41 -4.17 -4.78 12.18
N ALA A 42 -3.71 -3.61 12.62
CA ALA A 42 -4.45 -2.36 12.50
C ALA A 42 -4.80 -2.05 11.04
N LEU A 43 -6.02 -1.55 10.82
CA LEU A 43 -6.54 -1.16 9.50
C LEU A 43 -6.44 -2.30 8.48
N SER A 44 -6.63 -3.54 8.96
CA SER A 44 -6.41 -4.73 8.14
C SER A 44 -7.42 -4.88 7.00
N GLU A 45 -8.58 -4.24 7.12
CA GLU A 45 -9.67 -4.17 6.16
C GLU A 45 -9.35 -3.32 4.91
N TYR A 46 -8.33 -2.46 4.97
CA TYR A 46 -7.92 -1.63 3.83
C TYR A 46 -6.85 -2.32 2.98
N PRO A 47 -6.90 -2.17 1.63
CA PRO A 47 -5.82 -2.59 0.76
C PRO A 47 -4.54 -1.81 1.08
N ILE A 48 -3.38 -2.48 0.99
CA ILE A 48 -2.09 -1.90 1.31
C ILE A 48 -1.13 -1.96 0.13
N TRP A 49 -0.42 -0.84 -0.10
CA TRP A 49 0.67 -0.68 -1.04
C TRP A 49 1.97 -0.56 -0.26
N VAL A 50 2.81 -1.57 -0.37
CA VAL A 50 4.04 -1.68 0.43
C VAL A 50 5.25 -1.20 -0.34
N ARG A 51 6.13 -0.43 0.31
CA ARG A 51 7.47 -0.13 -0.22
C ARG A 51 8.52 -1.07 0.35
N SER A 52 9.17 -1.83 -0.51
CA SER A 52 10.32 -2.64 -0.12
C SER A 52 11.28 -2.81 -1.30
N THR A 53 12.35 -2.02 -1.32
CA THR A 53 13.31 -2.01 -2.44
C THR A 53 14.47 -2.98 -2.24
N LYS A 54 14.72 -3.40 -0.99
CA LYS A 54 15.84 -4.30 -0.63
C LYS A 54 15.42 -5.77 -0.50
N HIS A 55 14.19 -6.02 -0.07
CA HIS A 55 13.68 -7.37 0.20
C HIS A 55 12.33 -7.59 -0.48
N ARG A 56 11.94 -8.86 -0.67
CA ARG A 56 10.57 -9.18 -1.05
C ARG A 56 9.62 -8.84 0.10
N PRO A 57 8.35 -8.45 -0.17
CA PRO A 57 7.44 -8.01 0.89
C PRO A 57 7.25 -9.01 2.04
N HIS A 58 7.20 -10.31 1.78
CA HIS A 58 7.01 -11.33 2.83
C HIS A 58 8.09 -11.31 3.92
N VAL A 59 9.28 -10.76 3.63
CA VAL A 59 10.38 -10.67 4.61
C VAL A 59 10.10 -9.62 5.68
N ARG A 60 9.44 -8.51 5.33
CA ARG A 60 9.23 -7.36 6.23
C ARG A 60 7.77 -7.12 6.60
N TYR A 61 6.83 -7.63 5.80
CA TYR A 61 5.39 -7.48 6.02
C TYR A 61 4.72 -8.78 6.49
N GLY A 62 5.47 -9.87 6.65
CA GLY A 62 4.96 -11.15 7.12
C GLY A 62 3.83 -11.70 6.25
N SER A 63 2.73 -12.10 6.88
CA SER A 63 1.53 -12.65 6.22
C SER A 63 0.55 -11.59 5.72
N ARG A 64 0.86 -10.29 5.87
CA ARG A 64 -0.02 -9.21 5.42
C ARG A 64 -0.19 -9.25 3.90
N LYS A 65 -1.42 -9.50 3.45
CA LYS A 65 -1.77 -9.46 2.02
C LYS A 65 -1.66 -8.03 1.49
N TRP A 66 -0.62 -7.75 0.71
CA TRP A 66 -0.45 -6.51 -0.03
C TRP A 66 -1.09 -6.60 -1.41
N HIS A 67 -1.47 -5.44 -1.96
CA HIS A 67 -2.07 -5.33 -3.29
C HIS A 67 -1.12 -4.72 -4.30
N PHE A 68 -0.26 -3.81 -3.84
CA PHE A 68 0.77 -3.19 -4.66
C PHE A 68 2.11 -3.24 -3.93
N TRP A 69 3.19 -3.38 -4.69
CA TRP A 69 4.54 -3.39 -4.16
C TRP A 69 5.40 -2.41 -4.96
N GLN A 70 5.90 -1.37 -4.28
CA GLN A 70 6.99 -0.55 -4.78
C GLN A 70 8.31 -1.28 -4.54
N TYR A 71 8.87 -1.84 -5.62
CA TYR A 71 10.08 -2.66 -5.58
C TYR A 71 11.34 -1.89 -5.95
N GLN A 72 11.20 -0.70 -6.52
CA GLN A 72 12.32 0.14 -6.91
C GLN A 72 11.94 1.61 -6.81
N SER A 73 12.87 2.46 -6.36
CA SER A 73 12.67 3.92 -6.28
C SER A 73 13.55 4.74 -7.25
N ASP A 74 14.37 4.06 -8.04
CA ASP A 74 15.32 4.66 -8.98
C ASP A 74 15.26 3.98 -10.36
N GLY A 75 14.08 3.50 -10.74
CA GLY A 75 13.87 2.87 -12.03
C GLY A 75 13.95 3.85 -13.19
N ALA A 76 14.06 3.30 -14.39
CA ALA A 76 13.92 4.02 -15.64
C ALA A 76 12.77 3.40 -16.43
N VAL A 77 11.87 4.24 -16.95
CA VAL A 77 10.72 3.82 -17.76
C VAL A 77 10.70 4.71 -19.02
N PRO A 78 10.67 4.12 -20.23
CA PRO A 78 10.55 4.90 -21.46
C PRO A 78 9.39 5.88 -21.39
N GLY A 79 9.65 7.15 -21.71
CA GLY A 79 8.67 8.24 -21.62
C GLY A 79 8.68 9.01 -20.30
N ILE A 80 9.47 8.60 -19.30
CA ILE A 80 9.65 9.34 -18.04
C ILE A 80 11.09 9.85 -17.95
N ALA A 81 11.25 11.17 -17.82
CA ALA A 81 12.55 11.78 -17.60
C ALA A 81 12.98 11.61 -16.13
N GLY A 82 14.20 11.13 -15.90
CA GLY A 82 14.75 10.92 -14.57
C GLY A 82 14.36 9.59 -13.92
N LYS A 83 14.67 9.47 -12.64
CA LYS A 83 14.41 8.28 -11.82
C LYS A 83 12.93 8.20 -11.46
N VAL A 84 12.34 7.01 -11.52
CA VAL A 84 10.93 6.79 -11.21
C VAL A 84 10.71 5.51 -10.39
N ASP A 85 9.73 5.57 -9.49
CA ASP A 85 9.29 4.41 -8.71
C ASP A 85 8.66 3.35 -9.63
N ARG A 86 9.07 2.08 -9.45
CA ARG A 86 8.46 0.96 -10.15
C ARG A 86 7.66 0.10 -9.18
N ASN A 87 6.48 -0.28 -9.66
CA ASN A 87 5.48 -0.96 -8.87
C ASN A 87 4.94 -2.19 -9.60
N VAL A 88 4.46 -3.17 -8.83
CA VAL A 88 3.69 -4.31 -9.34
C VAL A 88 2.40 -4.48 -8.57
N PHE A 89 1.37 -4.99 -9.24
CA PHE A 89 0.14 -5.47 -8.62
C PHE A 89 0.30 -6.93 -8.18
N HIS A 90 -0.29 -7.30 -7.04
CA HIS A 90 -0.33 -8.68 -6.56
C HIS A 90 -1.44 -9.46 -7.26
N GLY A 91 -1.16 -9.97 -8.45
CA GLY A 91 -2.07 -10.83 -9.19
C GLY A 91 -1.77 -10.91 -10.67
N SER A 92 -2.61 -11.69 -11.36
CA SER A 92 -2.66 -11.82 -12.81
C SER A 92 -3.36 -10.62 -13.48
N PRO A 93 -3.23 -10.46 -14.81
CA PRO A 93 -3.97 -9.44 -15.56
C PRO A 93 -5.49 -9.55 -15.41
N ALA A 94 -6.04 -10.76 -15.30
CA ALA A 94 -7.48 -10.97 -15.08
C ALA A 94 -7.92 -10.49 -13.69
N GLU A 95 -7.11 -10.77 -12.66
CA GLU A 95 -7.35 -10.25 -11.30
C GLU A 95 -7.22 -8.72 -11.24
N TRP A 96 -6.30 -8.13 -12.01
CA TRP A 96 -6.18 -6.68 -12.16
C TRP A 96 -7.44 -6.05 -12.74
N GLN A 97 -7.98 -6.59 -13.83
CA GLN A 97 -9.23 -6.10 -14.42
C GLN A 97 -10.40 -6.20 -13.44
N LYS A 98 -10.49 -7.32 -12.71
CA LYS A 98 -11.49 -7.49 -11.66
C LYS A 98 -11.31 -6.46 -10.54
N TRP A 99 -10.07 -6.21 -10.11
CA TRP A 99 -9.77 -5.23 -9.07
C TRP A 99 -10.19 -3.82 -9.50
N LEU A 100 -9.90 -3.41 -10.74
CA LEU A 100 -10.33 -2.12 -11.31
C LEU A 100 -11.85 -1.94 -11.38
N ALA A 101 -12.60 -3.02 -11.64
CA ALA A 101 -14.06 -2.95 -11.68
C ALA A 101 -14.68 -2.82 -10.27
N SER A 102 -14.01 -3.34 -9.24
CA SER A 102 -14.50 -3.38 -7.86
C SER A 102 -13.99 -2.25 -6.96
N ASN A 103 -13.00 -1.47 -7.39
CA ASN A 103 -12.36 -0.42 -6.60
C ASN A 103 -12.38 0.94 -7.30
#